data_AF-A0AAV8ZT57-F1
#
_entry.id   AF-A0AAV8ZT57-F1
#
_cell.length_a   1.000
_cell.length_b   1.000
_cell.length_c   1.000
_cell.angle_alpha   90.00
_cell.angle_beta   90.00
_cell.angle_gamma   90.00
#
_symmetry.space_group_name_H-M   'P 1'
#
loop_
_entity.id
_entity.type
_entity.pdbx_description
1 polymer ?
#
loop_
_entity_poly.entity_id
_entity_poly.type
_entity_poly.pdbx_seq_one_letter_code
_entity_poly.pdbx_strand_id
1 'polypeptide(L)'
;MLNATLLGEIFPATFPEKGPEEYLRCARYLTGVPQVLDIYDCSLGLLRIGPFNYKPLRGVDLWLEQNDEFILQHLSTSPEVEPPHFVMQIRATLKYIQDNPFPAVTVFRDNRPHYFRRDEHSGMWVPVSF
;
A
#
# COMPACT_ATOMS: atom_id res chain seq x y z
N MET A 1 -15.74 -2.16 4.66
CA MET A 1 -17.11 -1.91 4.14
C MET A 1 -17.00 -1.63 2.66
N LEU A 2 -17.83 -2.26 1.83
CA LEU A 2 -17.94 -1.94 0.41
C LEU A 2 -19.11 -0.97 0.21
N ASN A 3 -18.95 0.00 -0.69
CA ASN A 3 -20.06 0.79 -1.20
C ASN A 3 -20.37 0.33 -2.62
N ALA A 4 -21.56 -0.25 -2.84
CA ALA A 4 -22.04 -0.55 -4.18
C ALA A 4 -22.50 0.75 -4.84
N THR A 5 -21.60 1.39 -5.61
CA THR A 5 -21.78 2.74 -6.17
C THR A 5 -23.05 2.95 -6.99
N LEU A 6 -23.65 1.88 -7.53
CA LEU A 6 -24.89 1.95 -8.31
C LEU A 6 -26.16 1.89 -7.46
N LEU A 7 -26.09 1.35 -6.24
CA LEU A 7 -27.24 1.14 -5.35
C LEU A 7 -27.16 1.99 -4.06
N GLY A 8 -25.99 2.55 -3.75
CA GLY A 8 -25.75 3.29 -2.50
C GLY A 8 -25.78 2.40 -1.26
N GLU A 9 -25.83 1.08 -1.43
CA GLU A 9 -25.84 0.11 -0.34
C GLU A 9 -24.45 -0.07 0.24
N ILE A 10 -24.39 -0.16 1.57
CA ILE A 10 -23.17 -0.38 2.33
C ILE A 10 -23.29 -1.68 3.09
N PHE A 11 -22.29 -2.55 2.94
CA PHE A 11 -22.27 -3.84 3.63
C PHE A 11 -20.85 -4.22 4.11
N PRO A 12 -20.76 -5.08 5.14
CA PRO A 12 -19.50 -5.68 5.54
C PRO A 12 -18.88 -6.48 4.38
N ALA A 13 -17.59 -6.28 4.12
CA ALA A 13 -16.87 -6.93 3.04
C ALA A 13 -15.40 -7.11 3.40
N THR A 14 -14.79 -8.17 2.89
CA THR A 14 -13.35 -8.46 2.98
C THR A 14 -12.78 -8.50 1.56
N PHE A 15 -11.58 -7.94 1.38
CA PHE A 15 -10.91 -7.86 0.09
C PHE A 15 -9.57 -8.58 0.17
N PRO A 16 -9.47 -9.80 -0.39
CA PRO A 16 -8.21 -10.53 -0.48
C PRO A 16 -7.19 -9.80 -1.37
N GLU A 17 -7.68 -9.22 -2.46
CA GLU A 17 -6.87 -8.45 -3.41
C GLU A 17 -7.01 -6.96 -3.14
N LYS A 18 -5.94 -6.32 -2.66
CA LYS A 18 -5.89 -4.89 -2.31
C LYS A 18 -4.97 -4.08 -3.22
N GLY A 19 -4.44 -4.73 -4.25
CA GLY A 19 -3.55 -4.13 -5.23
C GLY A 19 -4.23 -3.08 -6.12
N PRO A 20 -3.45 -2.43 -6.99
CA PRO A 20 -2.02 -2.64 -7.25
C PRO A 20 -1.11 -1.95 -6.22
N GLU A 21 0.17 -2.34 -6.22
CA GLU A 21 1.26 -1.71 -5.45
C GLU A 21 0.96 -1.58 -3.94
N GLU A 22 0.37 -2.62 -3.35
CA GLU A 22 -0.06 -2.63 -1.95
C GLU A 22 1.09 -2.27 -1.00
N TYR A 23 2.23 -2.96 -1.09
CA TYR A 23 3.36 -2.72 -0.18
C TYR A 23 4.04 -1.37 -0.39
N LEU A 24 4.11 -0.85 -1.62
CA LEU A 24 4.58 0.51 -1.90
C LEU A 24 3.68 1.56 -1.21
N ARG A 25 2.36 1.39 -1.31
CA ARG A 25 1.37 2.25 -0.66
C ARG A 25 1.43 2.12 0.86
N CYS A 26 1.53 0.90 1.40
CA CYS A 26 1.70 0.66 2.83
C CYS A 26 3.00 1.26 3.37
N ALA A 27 4.11 1.13 2.63
CA ALA A 27 5.41 1.67 3.02
C ALA A 27 5.36 3.19 3.23
N ARG A 28 4.60 3.91 2.37
CA ARG A 28 4.39 5.35 2.53
C ARG A 28 3.74 5.72 3.87
N TYR A 29 2.76 4.94 4.31
CA TYR A 29 2.10 5.17 5.60
C TYR A 29 2.97 4.77 6.77
N LEU A 30 3.62 3.60 6.71
CA LEU A 30 4.48 3.09 7.77
C LEU A 30 5.70 3.97 8.03
N THR A 31 6.22 4.64 6.99
CA THR A 31 7.33 5.61 7.11
C THR A 31 6.87 7.01 7.54
N GLY A 32 5.58 7.18 7.87
CA GLY A 32 5.04 8.37 8.51
C GLY A 32 4.75 9.54 7.57
N VAL A 33 4.45 9.30 6.29
CA VAL A 33 4.00 10.37 5.37
C VAL A 33 2.52 10.68 5.65
N PRO A 34 2.17 11.82 6.26
CA PRO A 34 0.84 12.05 6.84
C PRO A 34 -0.20 12.50 5.81
N GLN A 35 0.23 12.94 4.62
CA GLN A 35 -0.67 13.49 3.61
C GLN A 35 -1.60 12.39 3.09
N VAL A 36 -2.91 12.65 3.11
CA VAL A 36 -3.91 11.85 2.39
C VAL A 36 -3.86 12.23 0.91
N LEU A 37 -3.85 11.24 0.02
CA LEU A 37 -3.77 11.45 -1.42
C LEU A 37 -5.08 11.01 -2.08
N ASP A 38 -5.55 11.83 -3.02
CA ASP A 38 -6.48 11.36 -4.05
C ASP A 38 -5.68 10.57 -5.09
N ILE A 39 -6.04 9.31 -5.26
CA ILE A 39 -5.29 8.36 -6.10
C ILE A 39 -6.07 7.90 -7.32
N TYR A 40 -7.35 8.28 -7.48
CA TYR A 40 -8.18 7.80 -8.58
C TYR A 40 -8.83 8.94 -9.36
N ASP A 41 -8.44 9.09 -10.62
CA ASP A 41 -9.08 9.98 -11.57
C ASP A 41 -10.28 9.28 -12.21
N CYS A 42 -11.49 9.63 -11.76
CA CYS A 42 -12.72 9.06 -12.28
C CYS A 42 -13.05 9.50 -13.70
N SER A 43 -12.56 10.66 -14.15
CA SER A 43 -12.80 11.17 -15.51
C SER A 43 -12.03 10.37 -16.56
N LEU A 44 -10.84 9.88 -16.18
CA LEU A 44 -9.97 9.08 -17.04
C LEU A 44 -10.04 7.57 -16.74
N GLY A 45 -10.67 7.18 -15.63
CA GLY A 45 -10.69 5.81 -15.14
C GLY A 45 -9.30 5.31 -14.76
N LEU A 46 -8.45 6.18 -14.21
CA LEU A 46 -7.04 5.89 -13.93
C LEU A 46 -6.74 5.94 -12.43
N LEU A 47 -6.11 4.89 -11.93
CA LEU A 47 -5.43 4.91 -10.64
C LEU A 47 -4.02 5.46 -10.84
N ARG A 48 -3.65 6.48 -10.07
CA ARG A 48 -2.33 7.10 -10.06
C ARG A 48 -1.64 6.86 -8.72
N ILE A 49 -0.47 6.22 -8.76
CA ILE A 49 0.36 5.99 -7.57
C ILE A 49 1.65 6.80 -7.70
N GLY A 50 1.83 7.75 -6.78
CA GLY A 50 3.03 8.58 -6.70
C GLY A 50 3.13 9.69 -7.76
N PRO A 51 4.37 10.11 -8.12
CA PRO A 51 5.60 9.73 -7.43
C PRO A 51 5.56 10.25 -5.99
N PHE A 52 6.23 9.56 -5.08
CA PHE A 52 6.48 10.07 -3.73
C PHE A 52 7.84 9.60 -3.23
N ASN A 53 8.32 10.24 -2.17
CA ASN A 53 9.50 9.81 -1.45
C ASN A 53 9.18 9.64 0.03
N TYR A 54 9.93 8.79 0.71
CA TYR A 54 9.95 8.70 2.17
C TYR A 54 11.39 8.68 2.68
N LYS A 55 11.56 8.94 3.98
CA LYS A 55 12.87 8.77 4.62
C LYS A 55 13.11 7.27 4.84
N PRO A 56 14.35 6.78 4.61
CA PRO A 56 14.70 5.41 4.95
C PRO A 56 14.35 5.09 6.40
N LEU A 57 13.70 3.96 6.62
CA LEU A 57 13.39 3.49 7.97
C LEU A 57 14.69 2.99 8.62
N ARG A 58 15.17 3.73 9.63
CA ARG A 58 16.40 3.35 10.35
C ARG A 58 16.21 2.01 11.04
N GLY A 59 17.18 1.11 10.90
CA GLY A 59 17.16 -0.19 11.56
C GLY A 59 16.04 -1.11 11.05
N VAL A 60 15.61 -0.97 9.79
CA VAL A 60 14.61 -1.88 9.19
C VAL A 60 15.01 -3.35 9.32
N ASP A 61 16.31 -3.65 9.26
CA ASP A 61 16.86 -5.00 9.48
C ASP A 61 16.55 -5.51 10.89
N LEU A 62 16.75 -4.64 11.90
CA LEU A 62 16.47 -4.98 13.31
C LEU A 62 14.99 -5.28 13.52
N TRP A 63 14.10 -4.55 12.84
CA TRP A 63 12.65 -4.83 12.88
C TRP A 63 12.31 -6.18 12.25
N LEU A 64 12.94 -6.51 11.12
CA LEU A 64 12.73 -7.79 10.42
C LEU A 64 13.23 -8.99 11.24
N GLU A 65 14.25 -8.81 12.07
CA GLU A 65 14.78 -9.82 13.00
C GLU A 65 13.89 -10.10 14.22
N GLN A 66 12.97 -9.19 14.56
CA GLN A 66 12.08 -9.37 15.71
C GLN A 66 11.10 -10.52 15.48
N ASN A 67 10.56 -11.08 16.56
CA ASN A 67 9.48 -12.07 16.49
C ASN A 67 8.12 -11.40 16.21
N ASP A 68 7.11 -12.22 15.88
CA ASP A 68 5.79 -11.72 15.48
C ASP A 68 5.07 -10.98 16.61
N GLU A 69 5.19 -11.45 17.85
CA GLU A 69 4.63 -10.80 19.02
C GLU A 69 5.20 -9.39 19.20
N PHE A 70 6.51 -9.23 19.08
CA PHE A 70 7.16 -7.93 19.20
C PHE A 70 6.70 -6.97 18.10
N ILE A 71 6.60 -7.42 16.85
CA ILE A 71 6.08 -6.62 15.74
C ILE A 71 4.64 -6.18 16.03
N LEU A 72 3.79 -7.12 16.45
CA LEU A 72 2.40 -6.84 16.76
C LEU A 72 2.28 -5.78 17.85
N GLN A 73 2.97 -5.96 18.98
CA GLN A 73 2.88 -5.05 20.13
C GLN A 73 3.42 -3.64 19.84
N HIS A 74 4.41 -3.49 18.94
CA HIS A 74 5.08 -2.20 18.73
C HIS A 74 4.66 -1.48 17.44
N LEU A 75 4.11 -2.19 16.46
CA LEU A 75 3.71 -1.61 15.17
C LEU A 75 2.20 -1.62 14.92
N SER A 76 1.40 -2.23 15.80
CA SER A 76 -0.06 -2.07 15.82
C SER A 76 -0.48 -0.97 16.80
N THR A 77 -1.59 -0.29 16.49
CA THR A 77 -2.29 0.59 17.44
C THR A 77 -3.27 -0.15 18.35
N SER A 78 -3.56 -1.42 18.05
CA SER A 78 -4.54 -2.26 18.74
C SER A 78 -4.16 -3.75 18.69
N PRO A 79 -3.04 -4.16 19.32
CA PRO A 79 -2.46 -5.51 19.21
C PRO A 79 -3.43 -6.66 19.46
N GLU A 80 -4.37 -6.48 20.40
CA GLU A 80 -5.31 -7.52 20.84
C GLU A 80 -6.38 -7.90 19.82
N VAL A 81 -6.61 -7.06 18.80
CA VAL A 81 -7.73 -7.20 17.85
C VAL A 81 -7.31 -7.11 16.38
N GLU A 82 -6.01 -7.12 16.10
CA GLU A 82 -5.52 -7.16 14.73
C GLU A 82 -5.94 -8.45 14.00
N PRO A 83 -6.15 -8.40 12.68
CA PRO A 83 -6.46 -9.59 11.91
C PRO A 83 -5.26 -10.55 11.89
N PRO A 84 -5.49 -11.87 11.68
CA PRO A 84 -4.43 -12.88 11.72
C PRO A 84 -3.25 -12.65 10.76
N HIS A 85 -3.45 -11.86 9.70
CA HIS A 85 -2.45 -11.59 8.67
C HIS A 85 -1.72 -10.23 8.85
N PHE A 86 -1.96 -9.53 9.96
CA PHE A 86 -1.38 -8.21 10.22
C PHE A 86 0.15 -8.24 10.20
N VAL A 87 0.76 -9.10 11.03
CA VAL A 87 2.24 -9.18 11.13
C VAL A 87 2.88 -9.56 9.80
N MET A 88 2.25 -10.47 9.06
CA MET A 88 2.69 -10.85 7.72
C MET A 88 2.71 -9.65 6.77
N GLN A 89 1.66 -8.82 6.76
CA GLN A 89 1.59 -7.59 5.95
C GLN A 89 2.65 -6.55 6.38
N ILE A 90 2.87 -6.38 7.67
CA ILE A 90 3.90 -5.47 8.20
C ILE A 90 5.29 -5.94 7.77
N ARG A 91 5.62 -7.24 7.91
CA ARG A 91 6.91 -7.78 7.46
C ARG A 91 7.15 -7.60 5.97
N ALA A 92 6.14 -7.88 5.14
CA ALA A 92 6.23 -7.67 3.70
C ALA A 92 6.47 -6.18 3.36
N THR A 93 5.82 -5.28 4.10
CA THR A 93 6.03 -3.83 3.95
C THR A 93 7.41 -3.38 4.40
N LEU A 94 7.91 -3.88 5.54
CA LEU A 94 9.27 -3.60 6.03
C LEU A 94 10.32 -4.11 5.04
N LYS A 95 10.12 -5.31 4.47
CA LYS A 95 10.98 -5.86 3.43
C LYS A 95 10.97 -4.98 2.18
N TYR A 96 9.80 -4.51 1.76
CA TYR A 96 9.70 -3.56 0.65
C TYR A 96 10.49 -2.26 0.91
N ILE A 97 10.42 -1.71 2.13
CA ILE A 97 11.17 -0.51 2.53
C ILE A 97 12.68 -0.78 2.52
N GLN A 98 13.12 -1.94 3.01
CA GLN A 98 14.52 -2.37 2.98
C GLN A 98 15.06 -2.41 1.54
N ASP A 99 14.27 -2.97 0.62
CA ASP A 99 14.66 -3.10 -0.79
C ASP A 99 14.54 -1.76 -1.56
N ASN A 100 13.76 -0.80 -1.05
CA ASN A 100 13.46 0.50 -1.69
C ASN A 100 13.60 1.69 -0.74
N PRO A 101 14.80 1.97 -0.18
CA PRO A 101 14.98 3.02 0.83
C PRO A 101 14.70 4.43 0.30
N PHE A 102 14.76 4.62 -1.03
CA PHE A 102 14.52 5.88 -1.73
C PHE A 102 13.61 5.66 -2.95
N PRO A 103 12.29 5.52 -2.77
CA PRO A 103 11.37 5.15 -3.85
C PRO A 103 11.32 6.15 -5.00
N ALA A 104 11.66 7.43 -4.77
CA ALA A 104 11.82 8.41 -5.86
C ALA A 104 12.91 8.01 -6.87
N VAL A 105 13.86 7.15 -6.49
CA VAL A 105 14.94 6.65 -7.33
C VAL A 105 14.73 5.18 -7.69
N THR A 106 14.35 4.34 -6.73
CA THR A 106 14.27 2.88 -6.94
C THR A 106 12.96 2.43 -7.57
N VAL A 107 11.88 3.19 -7.42
CA VAL A 107 10.51 2.80 -7.84
C VAL A 107 9.99 3.71 -8.96
N PHE A 108 10.07 5.02 -8.77
CA PHE A 108 9.53 6.03 -9.68
C PHE A 108 10.60 6.53 -10.66
N ARG A 109 10.87 5.75 -11.71
CA ARG A 109 11.81 6.14 -12.77
C ARG A 109 11.41 7.48 -13.38
N ASP A 110 12.40 8.34 -13.63
CA ASP A 110 12.23 9.70 -14.17
C ASP A 110 11.24 10.57 -13.39
N ASN A 111 11.06 10.28 -12.08
CA ASN A 111 10.07 10.93 -11.22
C ASN A 111 8.64 10.83 -11.79
N ARG A 112 8.32 9.74 -12.49
CA ARG A 112 6.99 9.48 -13.05
C ARG A 112 6.16 8.61 -12.11
N PRO A 113 4.86 8.93 -11.94
CA PRO A 113 3.93 8.06 -11.24
C PRO A 113 3.70 6.75 -12.01
N HIS A 114 3.22 5.74 -11.31
CA HIS A 114 2.65 4.55 -11.95
C HIS A 114 1.16 4.76 -12.18
N TYR A 115 0.70 4.49 -13.39
CA TYR A 115 -0.70 4.55 -13.76
C TYR A 115 -1.25 3.16 -13.99
N PHE A 116 -2.49 2.93 -13.53
CA PHE A 116 -3.21 1.69 -13.75
C PHE A 116 -4.63 1.96 -14.23
N ARG A 117 -5.16 1.09 -15.07
CA ARG A 117 -6.56 1.07 -15.49
C ARG A 117 -7.15 -0.30 -15.20
N ARG A 118 -8.45 -0.39 -14.95
CA ARG A 118 -9.14 -1.68 -14.93
C ARG A 118 -9.28 -2.22 -16.34
N ASP A 119 -8.81 -3.43 -16.56
CA ASP A 119 -9.11 -4.20 -17.76
C ASP A 119 -10.61 -4.55 -17.78
N GLU A 120 -11.28 -4.31 -18.91
CA GLU A 120 -12.73 -4.49 -19.02
C GLU A 120 -13.13 -5.97 -19.01
N HIS A 121 -12.24 -6.86 -19.46
CA HIS A 121 -12.55 -8.28 -19.57
C HIS A 121 -12.30 -9.04 -18.26
N SER A 122 -11.11 -8.88 -17.67
CA SER A 122 -10.72 -9.54 -16.42
C SER A 122 -11.15 -8.77 -15.18
N GLY A 123 -11.43 -7.47 -15.29
CA GLY A 123 -11.69 -6.59 -14.16
C GLY A 123 -10.44 -6.25 -13.33
N MET A 124 -9.26 -6.75 -13.71
CA MET A 124 -7.99 -6.59 -13.01
C MET A 124 -7.35 -5.23 -13.31
N TRP A 125 -6.50 -4.75 -12.40
CA TRP A 125 -5.69 -3.55 -12.65
C TRP A 125 -4.51 -3.88 -13.56
N VAL A 126 -4.36 -3.15 -14.66
CA VAL A 126 -3.25 -3.27 -15.60
C VAL A 126 -2.45 -1.97 -15.69
N PRO A 127 -1.11 -2.02 -15.77
CA PRO A 127 -0.28 -0.84 -15.88
C PRO A 127 -0.47 -0.11 -17.22
N VAL A 128 -0.40 1.21 -17.19
CA VAL A 128 -0.51 2.10 -18.37
C VAL A 128 0.72 3.01 -18.41
N SER A 129 1.26 3.24 -19.61
CA SER A 129 2.38 4.15 -19.84
C SER A 129 2.00 5.28 -20.79
N PHE A 130 2.61 6.45 -20.59
CA PHE A 130 2.40 7.68 -21.37
C PHE A 130 3.77 8.27 -21.78
#